data_AF-A0A1V0M4A9-F1
#
_entry.id   AF-A0A1V0M4A9-F1
#
_cell.length_a   1.000
_cell.length_b   1.000
_cell.length_c   1.000
_cell.angle_alpha   90.00
_cell.angle_beta   90.00
_cell.angle_gamma   90.00
#
_symmetry.space_group_name_H-M   'P 1'
#
loop_
_entity.id
_entity.type
_entity.pdbx_description
1 polymer ?
#
loop_
_entity_poly.entity_id
_entity_poly.type
_entity_poly.pdbx_seq_one_letter_code
_entity_poly.pdbx_strand_id
1 'polypeptide(L)'
;MSLIRNVFKRLHYSVDIIAQCVRWYLAYALSLRNLEEMMAERGIAVDHSTLSRWVHRLVPLIVKHYRRSKSKVGPRWRMDETYIKIKGQCVTSTGPWTQTVIQWTFC
;
A
#
# COMPACT_ATOMS: atom_id res chain seq x y z
N MET A 1 15.30 4.15 8.40
CA MET A 1 15.57 2.79 7.85
C MET A 1 15.70 1.68 8.90
N SER A 2 15.85 1.95 10.20
CA SER A 2 16.01 0.93 11.25
C SER A 2 14.70 0.23 11.68
N LEU A 3 13.57 0.93 11.66
CA LEU A 3 12.25 0.37 12.05
C LEU A 3 11.78 -0.76 11.12
N ILE A 4 12.05 -0.60 9.82
CA ILE A 4 11.70 -1.60 8.80
C ILE A 4 12.51 -2.88 9.04
N ARG A 5 13.82 -2.77 9.29
CA ARG A 5 14.69 -3.92 9.63
C ARG A 5 14.24 -4.69 10.88
N ASN A 6 13.76 -4.00 11.92
CA ASN A 6 13.29 -4.66 13.15
C ASN A 6 11.94 -5.38 12.99
N VAL A 7 11.07 -4.93 12.07
CA VAL A 7 9.84 -5.66 11.73
C VAL A 7 10.20 -7.01 11.10
N PHE A 8 11.22 -7.04 10.25
CA PHE A 8 11.66 -8.24 9.55
C PHE A 8 12.42 -9.26 10.42
N LYS A 9 13.08 -8.83 11.50
CA LYS A 9 13.83 -9.73 12.41
C LYS A 9 13.00 -10.83 13.07
N ARG A 10 11.67 -10.71 13.11
CA ARG A 10 10.76 -11.70 13.72
C ARG A 10 10.03 -12.58 12.71
N LEU A 11 10.36 -12.47 11.42
CA LEU A 11 9.77 -13.29 10.38
C LEU A 11 10.74 -14.38 9.97
N HIS A 12 10.23 -15.61 9.84
CA HIS A 12 11.00 -16.80 9.46
C HIS A 12 11.53 -16.72 8.01
N TYR A 13 11.06 -15.74 7.22
CA TYR A 13 11.42 -15.56 5.82
C TYR A 13 12.44 -14.45 5.64
N SER A 14 13.32 -14.59 4.64
CA SER A 14 14.28 -13.54 4.28
C SER A 14 13.55 -12.23 3.97
N VAL A 15 14.17 -11.12 4.38
CA VAL A 15 13.65 -9.76 4.19
C VAL A 15 13.36 -9.47 2.71
N ASP A 16 14.21 -9.99 1.83
CA ASP A 16 14.13 -9.77 0.38
C ASP A 16 12.84 -10.36 -0.21
N ILE A 17 12.44 -11.54 0.28
CA ILE A 17 11.21 -12.22 -0.14
C ILE A 17 10.00 -11.37 0.26
N ILE A 18 9.95 -10.95 1.52
CA ILE A 18 8.81 -10.18 2.04
C ILE A 18 8.71 -8.82 1.35
N ALA A 19 9.85 -8.14 1.15
CA ALA A 19 9.90 -6.87 0.45
C ALA A 19 9.45 -7.00 -1.01
N GLN A 20 9.83 -8.07 -1.70
CA GLN A 20 9.40 -8.33 -3.07
C GLN A 20 7.89 -8.56 -3.16
N CYS A 21 7.31 -9.36 -2.26
CA CYS A 21 5.86 -9.60 -2.23
C CYS A 21 5.07 -8.30 -2.01
N VAL A 22 5.49 -7.47 -1.03
CA VAL A 22 4.82 -6.19 -0.74
C VAL A 22 4.99 -5.21 -1.90
N ARG A 23 6.18 -5.18 -2.54
CA ARG A 23 6.42 -4.36 -3.73
C ARG A 23 5.49 -4.76 -4.87
N TRP A 24 5.33 -6.05 -5.14
CA TRP A 24 4.43 -6.53 -6.19
C TRP A 24 2.97 -6.24 -5.89
N TYR A 25 2.54 -6.39 -4.64
CA TYR A 25 1.19 -6.03 -4.22
C TYR A 25 0.90 -4.53 -4.40
N LEU A 26 1.88 -3.66 -4.15
CA LEU A 26 1.72 -2.21 -4.30
C LEU A 26 1.86 -1.72 -5.75
N ALA A 27 2.73 -2.37 -6.54
CA ALA A 27 3.03 -1.96 -7.91
C ALA A 27 2.02 -2.49 -8.94
N TYR A 28 1.43 -3.66 -8.68
CA TYR A 28 0.49 -4.31 -9.59
C TYR A 28 -0.84 -4.57 -8.89
N ALA A 29 -1.95 -4.54 -9.64
CA ALA A 29 -3.28 -4.90 -9.16
C ALA A 29 -3.44 -6.44 -9.02
N LEU A 30 -2.49 -7.10 -8.35
CA LEU A 30 -2.46 -8.54 -8.13
C LEU A 30 -3.31 -8.94 -6.93
N SER A 31 -4.00 -10.07 -7.05
CA SER A 31 -4.66 -10.72 -5.91
C SER A 31 -3.62 -11.40 -5.01
N LEU A 32 -3.93 -11.57 -3.72
CA LEU A 32 -3.04 -12.29 -2.79
C LEU A 32 -2.87 -13.76 -3.16
N ARG A 33 -3.85 -14.37 -3.84
CA ARG A 33 -3.76 -15.75 -4.34
C ARG A 33 -2.80 -15.86 -5.52
N ASN A 34 -2.83 -14.90 -6.44
CA ASN A 34 -1.89 -14.86 -7.56
C ASN A 34 -0.44 -14.69 -7.04
N LEU A 35 -0.26 -13.90 -5.98
CA LEU A 35 1.02 -13.76 -5.30
C LEU A 35 1.49 -15.07 -4.66
N GLU A 36 0.59 -15.83 -4.05
CA GLU A 36 0.90 -17.16 -3.50
C GLU A 36 1.34 -18.14 -4.60
N GLU A 37 0.62 -18.21 -5.72
CA GLU A 37 0.99 -19.04 -6.88
C GLU A 37 2.38 -18.68 -7.44
N MET A 38 2.65 -17.38 -7.64
CA MET A 38 3.95 -16.90 -8.11
C MET A 38 5.11 -17.20 -7.13
N MET A 39 4.82 -17.27 -5.83
CA MET A 39 5.82 -17.64 -4.83
C MET A 39 6.03 -19.16 -4.79
N ALA A 40 4.97 -19.94 -5.02
CA ALA A 40 5.04 -21.39 -5.15
C ALA A 40 5.86 -21.82 -6.37
N GLU A 41 5.73 -21.13 -7.52
CA GLU A 41 6.57 -21.34 -8.71
C GLU A 41 8.07 -21.12 -8.43
N ARG A 42 8.40 -20.25 -7.46
CA ARG A 42 9.77 -19.98 -7.01
C ARG A 42 10.26 -20.95 -5.93
N GLY A 43 9.46 -21.97 -5.59
CA GLY A 43 9.76 -22.97 -4.56
C GLY A 43 9.54 -22.49 -3.13
N ILE A 44 8.82 -21.39 -2.92
CA ILE A 44 8.56 -20.83 -1.59
C ILE A 44 7.08 -20.99 -1.27
N ALA A 45 6.75 -21.98 -0.43
CA ALA A 45 5.40 -22.16 0.06
C ALA A 45 5.06 -21.06 1.09
N VAL A 46 4.19 -20.12 0.70
CA VAL A 46 3.67 -19.05 1.56
C VAL A 46 2.17 -18.95 1.41
N ASP A 47 1.45 -19.19 2.49
CA ASP A 47 -0.01 -19.05 2.52
C ASP A 47 -0.44 -17.58 2.36
N HIS A 48 -1.52 -17.33 1.60
CA HIS A 48 -2.03 -15.98 1.36
C HIS A 48 -2.36 -15.18 2.63
N SER A 49 -2.70 -15.84 3.76
CA SER A 49 -2.97 -15.16 5.04
C SER A 49 -1.70 -14.55 5.63
N THR A 50 -0.56 -15.18 5.36
CA THR A 50 0.76 -14.70 5.79
C THR A 50 1.16 -13.46 4.98
N LEU A 51 0.93 -13.50 3.67
CA LEU A 51 1.12 -12.34 2.79
C LEU A 51 0.23 -11.17 3.21
N SER A 52 -1.06 -11.43 3.50
CA SER A 52 -2.00 -10.42 3.98
C SER A 52 -1.49 -9.73 5.26
N ARG A 53 -0.99 -10.51 6.23
CA ARG A 53 -0.42 -9.99 7.47
C ARG A 53 0.82 -9.12 7.23
N TRP A 54 1.68 -9.50 6.27
CA TRP A 54 2.86 -8.70 5.91
C TRP A 54 2.47 -7.36 5.29
N VAL A 55 1.56 -7.39 4.31
CA VAL A 55 1.04 -6.20 3.65
C VAL A 55 0.40 -5.26 4.67
N HIS A 56 -0.50 -5.77 5.52
CA HIS A 56 -1.19 -4.94 6.51
C HIS A 56 -0.22 -4.30 7.52
N ARG A 57 0.88 -4.98 7.85
CA ARG A 57 1.90 -4.44 8.77
C ARG A 57 2.84 -3.44 8.09
N LEU A 58 3.22 -3.67 6.83
CA LEU A 58 4.25 -2.90 6.13
C LEU A 58 3.68 -1.67 5.41
N VAL A 59 2.48 -1.77 4.82
CA VAL A 59 1.81 -0.65 4.15
C VAL A 59 1.74 0.61 5.02
N PRO A 60 1.24 0.60 6.27
CA PRO A 60 1.18 1.81 7.09
C PRO A 60 2.57 2.39 7.41
N LEU A 61 3.60 1.55 7.52
CA LEU A 61 4.98 2.00 7.75
C LEU A 61 5.55 2.70 6.51
N ILE A 62 5.30 2.14 5.33
CA ILE A 62 5.70 2.71 4.04
C ILE A 62 4.97 4.04 3.83
N VAL A 63 3.64 4.08 4.05
CA VAL A 63 2.84 5.31 3.95
C VAL A 63 3.33 6.38 4.92
N LYS A 64 3.61 6.03 6.19
CA LYS A 64 4.14 6.98 7.17
C LYS A 64 5.50 7.53 6.75
N HIS A 65 6.36 6.69 6.17
CA HIS A 65 7.66 7.13 5.67
C HIS A 65 7.52 8.02 4.43
N TYR A 66 6.66 7.63 3.49
CA TYR A 66 6.34 8.42 2.30
C TYR A 66 5.77 9.79 2.67
N ARG A 67 4.83 9.87 3.61
CA ARG A 67 4.27 11.13 4.12
C ARG A 67 5.31 12.05 4.74
N ARG A 68 6.31 11.50 5.46
CA ARG A 68 7.42 12.29 6.01
C ARG A 68 8.37 12.80 4.92
N SER A 69 8.53 12.03 3.85
CA SER A 69 9.36 12.41 2.71
C SER A 69 8.65 13.39 1.77
N LYS A 70 7.31 13.39 1.77
CA LYS A 70 6.49 14.29 0.96
C LYS A 70 6.52 15.69 1.55
N SER A 71 6.86 16.67 0.72
CA SER A 71 6.75 18.08 1.08
C SER A 71 5.31 18.45 1.45
N LYS A 72 5.15 19.40 2.38
CA LYS A 72 3.82 19.98 2.69
C LYS A 72 3.19 20.49 1.40
N VAL A 73 1.93 20.15 1.18
CA VAL A 73 1.17 20.64 0.02
C VAL A 73 1.04 22.15 0.14
N GLY A 74 1.46 22.87 -0.90
CA GLY A 74 1.35 24.33 -0.95
C GLY A 74 -0.11 24.80 -1.10
N PRO A 75 -0.36 26.12 -1.01
CA PRO A 75 -1.71 26.70 -1.13
C PRO A 75 -2.34 26.48 -2.51
N ARG A 76 -1.52 26.19 -3.54
CA ARG A 76 -1.97 25.86 -4.89
C ARG A 76 -1.60 24.41 -5.20
N TRP A 77 -2.62 23.60 -5.48
CA TRP A 77 -2.48 22.20 -5.88
C TRP A 77 -3.21 22.00 -7.21
N ARG A 78 -2.75 21.04 -8.02
CA ARG A 78 -3.43 20.59 -9.24
C ARG A 78 -3.94 19.18 -8.99
N MET A 79 -5.21 18.93 -9.30
CA MET A 79 -5.83 17.61 -9.23
C MET A 79 -6.17 17.16 -10.64
N ASP A 80 -5.83 15.93 -10.98
CA ASP A 80 -6.44 15.27 -12.13
C ASP A 80 -7.76 14.66 -11.68
N GLU A 81 -8.86 14.97 -12.36
CA GLU A 81 -10.19 14.46 -12.02
C GLU A 81 -10.17 12.93 -12.04
N THR A 82 -10.44 12.32 -10.88
CA THR A 82 -10.51 10.86 -10.74
C THR A 82 -11.90 10.47 -10.27
N TYR A 83 -12.67 9.81 -11.13
CA TYR A 83 -14.01 9.31 -10.79
C TYR A 83 -13.88 7.98 -10.03
N ILE A 84 -14.02 8.04 -8.71
CA ILE A 84 -13.97 6.84 -7.87
C ILE A 84 -15.41 6.44 -7.52
N LYS A 85 -15.86 5.30 -8.05
CA LYS A 85 -17.15 4.70 -7.67
C LYS A 85 -16.99 3.98 -6.34
N ILE A 86 -17.65 4.49 -5.30
CA ILE A 86 -17.68 3.85 -3.97
C ILE A 86 -19.08 3.30 -3.76
N LYS A 87 -19.22 1.98 -3.60
CA LYS A 87 -20.50 1.28 -3.35
C LYS A 87 -21.63 1.65 -4.33
N GLY A 88 -21.29 1.81 -5.61
CA GLY A 88 -22.26 2.13 -6.68
C GLY A 88 -22.60 3.62 -6.84
N GLN A 89 -22.09 4.49 -5.96
CA GLN A 89 -22.25 5.94 -6.10
C GLN A 89 -20.97 6.55 -6.70
N CYS A 90 -21.14 7.31 -7.79
CA CYS A 90 -20.06 8.12 -8.35
C CYS A 90 -19.86 9.34 -7.46
N VAL A 91 -18.73 9.43 -6.77
CA VAL A 91 -18.35 10.63 -6.04
C VAL A 91 -17.39 11.42 -6.92
N THR A 92 -17.81 12.62 -7.36
CA THR A 92 -16.95 13.58 -8.03
C THR A 92 -16.13 14.37 -7.03
N SER A 93 -14.90 14.74 -7.41
CA SER A 93 -14.00 15.57 -6.63
C SER A 93 -14.39 17.06 -6.58
N THR A 94 -15.67 17.38 -6.79
CA THR A 94 -16.20 18.77 -6.84
C THR A 94 -17.33 19.01 -5.82
N GLY A 95 -17.57 18.06 -4.90
CA GLY A 95 -18.55 18.21 -3.83
C GLY A 95 -18.00 18.87 -2.55
N PRO A 96 -18.87 19.33 -1.62
CA PRO A 96 -18.48 20.00 -0.37
C PRO A 96 -17.62 19.15 0.60
N TRP A 97 -17.49 17.85 0.33
CA TRP A 97 -16.67 16.90 1.10
C TRP A 97 -15.22 16.76 0.60
N THR A 98 -14.86 17.47 -0.47
CA THR A 98 -13.55 17.38 -1.13
C THR A 98 -12.40 17.72 -0.20
N GLN A 99 -12.53 18.76 0.62
CA GLN A 99 -11.48 19.15 1.56
C GLN A 99 -11.19 18.04 2.60
N THR A 100 -12.23 17.36 3.07
CA THR A 100 -12.11 16.24 4.03
C THR A 100 -11.49 15.01 3.38
N VAL A 101 -11.88 14.67 2.14
CA VAL A 101 -11.34 13.51 1.42
C VAL A 101 -9.89 13.73 0.98
N ILE A 102 -9.52 14.95 0.56
CA ILE A 102 -8.16 15.32 0.19
C ILE A 102 -7.22 15.26 1.39
N GLN A 103 -7.66 15.72 2.57
CA GLN A 103 -6.87 15.67 3.80
C GLN A 103 -6.65 14.23 4.30
N TRP A 104 -7.55 13.30 4.01
CA TRP A 104 -7.39 11.88 4.39
C TRP A 104 -6.63 11.04 3.35
N THR A 105 -6.77 11.37 2.07
CA THR A 105 -6.22 10.56 0.96
C THR A 105 -4.82 11.03 0.54
N PHE A 106 -4.53 12.34 0.64
CA PHE A 106 -3.30 12.93 0.10
C PHE A 106 -2.41 13.63 1.15
N CYS A 107 -2.82 13.68 2.44
CA CYS A 107 -2.03 14.11 3.60
C CYS A 107 -1.64 12.91 4.47
#